data_AF-A0A7C1QQR1-F1
#
_entry.id   AF-A0A7C1QQR1-F1
#
_cell.length_a   1.000
_cell.length_b   1.000
_cell.length_c   1.000
_cell.angle_alpha   90.00
_cell.angle_beta   90.00
_cell.angle_gamma   90.00
#
_symmetry.space_group_name_H-M   'P 1'
#
loop_
_entity.id
_entity.type
_entity.pdbx_description
1 polymer ?
#
loop_
_entity_poly.entity_id
_entity_poly.type
_entity_poly.pdbx_seq_one_letter_code
_entity_poly.pdbx_strand_id
1 'polypeptide(L)'
;MKEQKTAHQDEIVPLKRIEGQIRGIQKMIDEKRYCIDILTQLSSVVGAIKRVEENILSRHLKGCVRGSFMKSNREDKEAKMNEVIELLQNFRKR
;
A
#
# COMPACT_ATOMS: atom_id res chain seq x y z
N MET A 1 7.36 5.00 26.22
CA MET A 1 7.20 4.32 24.91
C MET A 1 5.84 4.71 24.35
N LYS A 2 5.76 5.57 23.32
CA LYS A 2 4.48 5.97 22.72
C LYS A 2 4.14 5.00 21.60
N GLU A 3 3.08 4.22 21.79
CA GLU A 3 2.51 3.35 20.76
C GLU A 3 2.18 4.18 19.51
N GLN A 4 2.93 3.95 18.45
CA GLN A 4 2.58 4.44 17.12
C GLN A 4 1.40 3.60 16.64
N LYS A 5 0.17 4.00 16.98
CA LYS A 5 -1.05 3.42 16.40
C LYS A 5 -0.89 3.46 14.88
N THR A 6 -0.76 2.29 14.27
CA THR A 6 -0.48 2.13 12.85
C THR A 6 -1.61 2.78 12.05
N ALA A 7 -1.30 3.91 11.39
CA ALA A 7 -2.27 4.79 10.74
C ALA A 7 -2.96 4.19 9.49
N HIS A 8 -2.82 2.88 9.27
CA HIS A 8 -3.24 2.15 8.07
C HIS A 8 -4.26 1.05 8.36
N GLN A 9 -4.88 1.01 9.55
CA GLN A 9 -5.96 0.04 9.85
C GLN A 9 -7.14 0.15 8.86
N ASP A 10 -7.37 1.34 8.30
CA ASP A 10 -8.42 1.58 7.30
C ASP A 10 -8.24 0.73 6.02
N GLU A 11 -7.02 0.27 5.73
CA GLU A 11 -6.71 -0.52 4.54
C GLU A 11 -7.09 -2.01 4.68
N ILE A 12 -7.50 -2.46 5.88
CA ILE A 12 -8.00 -3.83 6.09
C ILE A 12 -9.25 -4.10 5.25
N VAL A 13 -10.16 -3.12 5.13
CA VAL A 13 -11.40 -3.30 4.35
C VAL A 13 -11.09 -3.45 2.85
N PRO A 14 -10.28 -2.58 2.21
CA PRO A 14 -9.77 -2.81 0.85
C PRO A 14 -9.10 -4.17 0.66
N LEU A 15 -8.24 -4.60 1.60
CA LEU A 15 -7.55 -5.90 1.51
C LEU A 15 -8.53 -7.07 1.54
N LYS A 16 -9.56 -7.04 2.38
CA LYS A 16 -10.64 -8.06 2.38
C LYS A 16 -11.41 -8.10 1.06
N ARG A 17 -11.59 -6.95 0.39
CA ARG A 17 -12.21 -6.92 -0.95
C ARG A 17 -11.31 -7.57 -2.00
N ILE A 18 -10.01 -7.28 -1.97
CA ILE A 18 -9.01 -7.88 -2.85
C ILE A 18 -8.99 -9.41 -2.68
N GLU A 19 -9.03 -9.89 -1.43
CA GLU A 19 -9.14 -11.32 -1.12
C GLU A 19 -10.40 -11.96 -1.75
N GLY A 20 -11.54 -11.26 -1.70
CA GLY A 20 -12.76 -11.68 -2.39
C GLY A 20 -12.62 -11.74 -3.91
N GLN A 21 -11.92 -10.77 -4.52
CA GLN A 21 -11.64 -10.78 -5.96
C GLN A 21 -10.74 -11.96 -6.35
N ILE A 22 -9.70 -12.25 -5.57
CA ILE A 22 -8.82 -13.42 -5.79
C ILE A 22 -9.64 -14.72 -5.75
N ARG A 23 -10.50 -14.89 -4.75
CA ARG A 23 -11.41 -16.05 -4.68
C ARG A 23 -12.33 -16.13 -5.90
N GLY A 24 -12.85 -15.00 -6.36
CA GLY A 24 -13.65 -14.92 -7.58
C GLY A 24 -12.88 -15.42 -8.80
N ILE A 25 -11.63 -14.98 -8.98
CA ILE A 25 -10.76 -15.39 -10.08
C ILE A 25 -10.46 -16.90 -10.02
N GLN A 26 -10.19 -17.46 -8.83
CA GLN A 26 -10.01 -18.91 -8.67
C GLN A 26 -11.23 -19.67 -9.20
N LYS A 27 -12.44 -19.25 -8.81
CA LYS A 27 -13.68 -19.86 -9.31
C LYS A 27 -13.84 -19.70 -10.83
N MET A 28 -13.47 -18.56 -11.41
CA MET A 28 -13.50 -18.37 -12.87
C MET A 28 -12.59 -19.36 -13.60
N ILE A 29 -11.44 -19.70 -13.01
CA ILE A 29 -10.49 -20.69 -13.56
C ILE A 29 -11.11 -22.09 -13.46
N ASP A 30 -11.66 -22.46 -12.30
CA ASP A 30 -12.33 -23.75 -12.10
C ASP A 30 -13.51 -23.96 -13.08
N GLU A 31 -14.26 -22.88 -13.34
CA GLU A 31 -15.35 -22.83 -14.31
C GLU A 31 -14.89 -22.73 -15.78
N LYS A 32 -13.58 -22.72 -16.04
CA LYS A 32 -12.98 -22.62 -17.38
C LYS A 32 -13.49 -21.42 -18.19
N ARG A 33 -13.66 -20.27 -17.51
CA ARG A 33 -14.10 -19.03 -18.16
C ARG A 33 -13.08 -18.51 -19.17
N TYR A 34 -13.54 -17.63 -20.06
CA TYR A 34 -12.72 -17.05 -21.11
C TYR A 34 -11.51 -16.31 -20.54
N CYS A 35 -10.33 -16.57 -21.13
CA CYS A 35 -9.06 -16.09 -20.61
C CYS A 35 -9.00 -14.56 -20.50
N ILE A 36 -9.62 -13.82 -21.43
CA ILE A 36 -9.63 -12.36 -21.38
C ILE A 36 -10.38 -11.85 -20.15
N ASP A 37 -11.51 -12.45 -19.78
CA ASP A 37 -12.25 -12.07 -18.57
C ASP A 37 -11.39 -12.26 -17.32
N ILE A 38 -10.68 -13.39 -17.24
CA ILE A 38 -9.76 -13.71 -16.13
C ILE A 38 -8.64 -12.66 -16.06
N LEU A 39 -8.02 -12.34 -17.20
CA LEU A 39 -6.97 -11.33 -17.28
C LEU A 39 -7.46 -9.93 -16.90
N THR A 40 -8.69 -9.56 -17.27
CA THR A 40 -9.31 -8.30 -16.86
C THR A 40 -9.54 -8.25 -15.33
N GLN A 41 -10.00 -9.35 -14.72
CA GLN A 41 -10.15 -9.41 -13.26
C GLN A 41 -8.80 -9.34 -12.54
N LEU A 42 -7.78 -10.05 -13.03
CA LEU A 42 -6.42 -9.96 -12.49
C LEU A 42 -5.87 -8.53 -12.57
N SER A 43 -6.06 -7.85 -13.70
CA SER A 43 -5.65 -6.44 -13.86
C SER A 43 -6.34 -5.52 -12.86
N SER A 44 -7.62 -5.78 -12.58
CA SER A 44 -8.41 -5.04 -11.59
C SER A 44 -7.88 -5.23 -10.16
N VAL A 45 -7.47 -6.46 -9.82
CA VAL A 45 -6.81 -6.78 -8.54
C VAL A 45 -5.48 -6.05 -8.39
N VAL A 46 -4.64 -6.06 -9.42
CA VAL A 46 -3.35 -5.34 -9.41
C VAL A 46 -3.58 -3.84 -9.16
N GLY A 47 -4.56 -3.23 -9.84
CA GLY A 47 -4.92 -1.83 -9.61
C GLY A 47 -5.43 -1.55 -8.19
N ALA A 48 -6.16 -2.50 -7.59
CA ALA A 48 -6.61 -2.37 -6.21
C ALA A 48 -5.46 -2.46 -5.19
N ILE A 49 -4.51 -3.38 -5.40
CA ILE A 49 -3.30 -3.50 -4.58
C ILE A 49 -2.48 -2.22 -4.64
N LYS A 50 -2.23 -1.67 -5.84
CA LYS A 50 -1.50 -0.41 -6.02
C LYS A 50 -2.12 0.74 -5.24
N ARG A 51 -3.45 0.86 -5.24
CA ARG A 51 -4.15 1.89 -4.44
C ARG A 51 -3.96 1.72 -2.93
N VAL A 52 -4.02 0.49 -2.42
CA VAL A 52 -3.76 0.22 -0.99
C VAL A 52 -2.33 0.61 -0.64
N GLU A 53 -1.38 0.19 -1.48
CA GLU A 53 0.03 0.51 -1.35
C GLU A 53 0.28 2.03 -1.33
N GLU A 54 -0.30 2.79 -2.27
CA GLU A 54 -0.25 4.27 -2.32
C GLU A 54 -0.86 4.92 -1.07
N ASN A 55 -1.98 4.42 -0.58
CA ASN A 55 -2.64 4.95 0.61
C ASN A 55 -1.78 4.78 1.87
N ILE A 56 -1.19 3.59 2.05
CA ILE A 56 -0.30 3.29 3.19
C ILE A 56 0.91 4.23 3.13
N LEU A 57 1.53 4.36 1.97
CA LEU A 57 2.68 5.26 1.79
C LEU A 57 2.29 6.71 2.07
N SER A 58 1.21 7.21 1.49
CA SER A 58 0.72 8.59 1.70
C SER A 58 0.49 8.89 3.18
N ARG A 59 -0.09 7.93 3.92
CA ARG A 59 -0.33 8.06 5.37
C ARG A 59 0.97 8.02 6.16
N HIS A 60 1.92 7.15 5.81
CA HIS A 60 3.24 7.12 6.42
C HIS A 60 3.96 8.46 6.26
N LEU A 61 3.97 9.00 5.03
CA LEU A 61 4.56 10.30 4.74
C LEU A 61 3.86 11.42 5.53
N LYS A 62 2.53 11.46 5.57
CA LYS A 62 1.79 12.49 6.31
C LYS A 62 1.95 12.38 7.83
N GLY A 63 2.05 11.17 8.38
CA GLY A 63 2.12 10.91 9.82
C GLY A 63 3.52 11.02 10.39
N CYS A 64 4.48 10.28 9.82
CA CYS A 64 5.85 10.20 10.32
C CYS A 64 6.65 11.48 10.03
N VAL A 65 6.51 12.06 8.84
CA VAL A 65 7.31 13.22 8.42
C VAL A 65 6.80 14.47 9.14
N ARG A 66 5.50 14.76 9.12
CA ARG A 66 4.97 15.98 9.73
C ARG A 66 5.20 16.05 11.24
N GLY A 67 5.04 14.92 11.95
CA GLY A 67 5.25 14.85 13.40
C GLY A 67 6.72 14.96 13.82
N SER A 68 7.64 14.42 13.01
CA SER A 68 9.08 14.43 13.29
C SER A 68 9.72 15.78 12.94
N PHE A 69 9.32 16.41 11.84
CA PHE A 69 9.87 17.73 11.43
C PHE A 69 9.64 18.84 12.47
N MET A 70 8.61 18.71 13.31
CA MET A 70 8.30 19.69 14.36
C MET A 70 9.08 19.47 15.67
N LYS A 71 9.77 18.34 15.86
CA LYS A 71 10.36 17.95 17.16
C LYS A 71 11.85 17.61 17.16
N SER A 72 12.47 17.38 15.99
CA SER A 72 13.86 16.91 15.92
C SER A 72 14.87 17.99 15.56
N ASN A 73 16.15 17.76 15.91
CA ASN A 73 17.30 18.56 15.46
C ASN A 73 17.57 18.34 13.95
N ARG A 74 18.59 19.03 13.40
CA ARG A 74 18.84 19.03 11.94
C ARG A 74 19.28 17.65 11.41
N GLU A 75 20.10 16.92 12.14
CA GLU A 75 20.58 15.58 11.76
C GLU A 75 19.45 14.54 11.75
N ASP A 76 18.58 14.54 12.76
CA ASP A 76 17.42 13.65 12.81
C ASP A 76 16.45 13.87 11.65
N LYS A 77 16.33 15.13 11.17
CA LYS A 77 15.51 15.47 10.00
C LYS A 77 16.10 14.90 8.72
N GLU A 78 17.42 14.96 8.54
CA GLU A 78 18.09 14.41 7.36
C GLU A 78 18.00 12.89 7.31
N ALA A 79 18.23 12.20 8.44
CA ALA A 79 18.06 10.74 8.51
C ALA A 79 16.64 10.29 8.15
N LYS A 80 15.61 10.99 8.66
CA LYS A 80 14.20 10.77 8.32
C LYS A 80 13.87 11.05 6.86
N MET A 81 14.50 12.08 6.28
CA MET A 81 14.33 12.39 4.85
C MET A 81 14.90 11.28 3.97
N ASN A 82 16.08 10.75 4.33
CA ASN A 82 16.71 9.65 3.61
C ASN A 82 15.85 8.37 3.67
N GLU A 83 15.27 8.05 4.83
CA GLU A 83 14.32 6.94 5.00
C GLU A 83 13.12 7.07 4.03
N VAL A 84 12.56 8.28 3.90
CA VAL A 84 11.47 8.57 2.95
C VAL A 84 11.91 8.43 1.49
N ILE A 85 13.10 8.95 1.15
CA ILE A 85 13.65 8.87 -0.20
C ILE A 85 13.90 7.41 -0.60
N GLU A 86 14.43 6.59 0.30
CA GLU A 86 14.67 5.16 0.08
C GLU A 86 13.35 4.40 -0.15
N LEU A 87 12.33 4.66 0.66
CA LEU A 87 10.98 4.11 0.46
C LEU A 87 10.41 4.48 -0.91
N LEU A 88 10.53 5.75 -1.32
CA LEU A 88 10.07 6.22 -2.64
C LEU A 88 10.85 5.58 -3.80
N GLN A 89 12.16 5.40 -3.66
CA GLN A 89 13.00 4.76 -4.68
C GLN A 89 12.66 3.28 -4.85
N ASN A 90 12.39 2.57 -3.76
CA ASN A 90 11.98 1.17 -3.79
C ASN A 90 10.59 1.00 -4.42
N PHE A 91 9.69 1.95 -4.19
CA PHE A 91 8.37 2.01 -4.82
C PHE A 91 8.44 2.19 -6.34
N ARG A 92 9.35 3.06 -6.81
CA ARG A 92 9.43 3.44 -8.24
C ARG A 92 10.14 2.41 -9.13
N LYS A 93 10.75 1.38 -8.55
CA LYS A 93 11.47 0.31 -9.27
C LYS A 93 10.59 -0.89 -9.65
N ARG A 94 9.30 -0.90 -9.28
CA ARG A 94 8.36 -2.00 -9.53
C ARG A 94 7.29 -1.65 -10.55
#